data_AF-A0A2W6IP30-F1
#
_entry.id   AF-A0A2W6IP30-F1
#
_cell.length_a   1.000
_cell.length_b   1.000
_cell.length_c   1.000
_cell.angle_alpha   90.00
_cell.angle_beta   90.00
_cell.angle_gamma   90.00
#
_symmetry.space_group_name_H-M   'P 1'
#
loop_
_entity.id
_entity.type
_entity.pdbx_description
1 polymer ?
#
loop_
_entity_poly.entity_id
_entity_poly.type
_entity_poly.pdbx_seq_one_letter_code
_entity_poly.pdbx_strand_id
1 'polypeptide(L)'
;MKTTTKYSPEVRERAVRLVLEHQGNHESEWAAICSISAKIGCTAETLRRWVRQAERDTGKREGQTSSERERIKALEREVRELRQANEILRKASAYFAQAELDRRFKP
;
A
#
# COMPACT_ATOMS: atom_id res chain seq x y z
N MET A 1 -5.17 -7.37 -11.16
CA MET A 1 -5.04 -6.45 -12.31
C MET A 1 -4.10 -5.32 -11.93
N LYS A 2 -2.95 -5.16 -12.58
CA LYS A 2 -2.12 -3.96 -12.41
C LYS A 2 -2.85 -2.82 -13.12
N THR A 3 -3.44 -1.90 -12.36
CA THR A 3 -3.95 -0.67 -12.96
C THR A 3 -2.74 0.12 -13.47
N THR A 4 -2.75 0.45 -14.75
CA THR A 4 -1.73 1.33 -15.34
C THR A 4 -1.71 2.62 -14.54
N THR A 5 -0.62 2.87 -13.85
CA THR A 5 -0.50 4.03 -12.97
C THR A 5 -0.33 5.26 -13.87
N LYS A 6 -1.36 6.11 -13.99
CA LYS A 6 -1.39 7.26 -14.90
C LYS A 6 -0.25 8.26 -14.71
N TYR A 7 0.39 8.27 -13.54
CA TYR A 7 1.51 9.15 -13.20
C TYR A 7 2.62 8.34 -12.57
N SER A 8 3.85 8.50 -13.07
CA SER A 8 5.02 7.84 -12.51
C SER A 8 5.34 8.38 -11.10
N PRO A 9 6.00 7.59 -10.23
CA PRO A 9 6.35 8.05 -8.88
C PRO A 9 7.21 9.33 -8.91
N GLU A 10 8.12 9.45 -9.87
CA GLU A 10 8.99 10.62 -10.04
C GLU A 10 8.18 11.89 -10.35
N VAL A 11 7.14 11.79 -11.18
CA VAL A 11 6.23 12.91 -11.47
C VAL A 11 5.48 13.33 -10.21
N ARG A 12 5.03 12.36 -9.40
CA ARG A 12 4.32 12.65 -8.15
C ARG A 12 5.22 13.34 -7.13
N GLU A 13 6.42 12.80 -6.90
CA GLU A 13 7.40 13.37 -5.98
C GLU A 13 7.79 14.79 -6.39
N ARG A 14 8.05 15.00 -7.69
CA ARG A 14 8.35 16.33 -8.23
C ARG A 14 7.18 17.30 -8.02
N ALA A 15 5.95 16.87 -8.29
CA ALA A 15 4.78 17.72 -8.14
C ALA A 15 4.56 18.12 -6.67
N VAL A 16 4.71 17.17 -5.73
CA VAL A 16 4.62 17.44 -4.28
C VAL A 16 5.73 18.40 -3.85
N ARG A 17 6.97 18.16 -4.28
CA ARG A 17 8.11 19.03 -3.96
C ARG A 17 7.86 20.47 -4.41
N LEU A 18 7.39 20.66 -5.64
CA LEU A 18 7.04 21.98 -6.16
C LEU A 18 5.98 22.68 -5.31
N VAL A 19 4.97 21.96 -4.82
CA VAL A 19 3.95 22.56 -3.94
C VAL A 19 4.57 23.03 -2.64
N LEU A 20 5.39 22.19 -2.01
CA LEU A 20 6.02 22.51 -0.73
C LEU A 20 7.05 23.65 -0.83
N GLU A 21 7.78 23.75 -1.94
CA GLU A 21 8.74 24.83 -2.21
C GLU A 21 8.05 26.16 -2.51
N HIS A 22 6.95 26.14 -3.27
CA HIS A 22 6.29 27.37 -3.71
C HIS A 22 5.10 27.80 -2.85
N GLN A 23 4.70 27.06 -1.82
CA GLN A 23 3.54 27.39 -0.98
C GLN A 23 3.61 28.81 -0.39
N GLY A 24 4.79 29.33 -0.07
CA GLY A 24 4.98 30.69 0.46
C GLY A 24 4.80 31.81 -0.56
N ASN A 25 4.81 31.49 -1.85
CA ASN A 25 4.61 32.44 -2.95
C ASN A 25 3.15 32.55 -3.39
N HIS A 26 2.26 31.78 -2.76
CA HIS A 26 0.84 31.73 -3.06
C HIS A 26 0.02 32.15 -1.84
N GLU A 27 -1.18 32.68 -2.06
CA GLU A 27 -2.11 33.09 -1.00
C GLU A 27 -2.49 31.95 -0.04
N SER A 28 -2.43 30.71 -0.51
CA SER A 28 -2.74 29.51 0.27
C SER A 28 -2.11 28.26 -0.34
N GLU A 29 -2.01 27.19 0.45
CA GLU A 29 -1.63 25.85 -0.03
C GLU A 29 -2.53 25.41 -1.21
N TRP A 30 -3.83 25.70 -1.12
CA TRP A 30 -4.78 25.35 -2.18
C TRP A 30 -4.50 26.10 -3.48
N ALA A 31 -4.15 27.38 -3.42
CA ALA A 31 -3.76 28.15 -4.60
C ALA A 31 -2.47 27.59 -5.25
N ALA A 32 -1.48 27.20 -4.44
CA ALA A 32 -0.28 26.53 -4.92
C ALA A 32 -0.62 25.19 -5.62
N ILE A 33 -1.47 24.36 -5.00
CA ILE A 33 -1.94 23.09 -5.57
C ILE A 33 -2.67 23.32 -6.90
N CYS A 34 -3.57 24.29 -6.98
CA CYS A 34 -4.28 24.60 -8.23
C CYS A 34 -3.32 25.04 -9.34
N SER A 35 -2.37 25.92 -9.04
CA SER A 35 -1.38 26.38 -10.02
C SER A 35 -0.48 25.24 -10.54
N ILE A 36 0.00 24.39 -9.63
CA ILE A 36 0.97 23.34 -9.97
C ILE A 36 0.27 22.15 -10.64
N SER A 37 -0.93 21.79 -10.20
CA SER A 37 -1.71 20.71 -10.84
C SER A 37 -2.00 21.01 -12.31
N ALA A 38 -2.33 22.26 -12.65
CA ALA A 38 -2.48 22.71 -14.02
C ALA A 38 -1.20 22.54 -14.86
N LYS A 39 -0.02 22.86 -14.29
CA LYS A 39 1.28 22.70 -14.97
C LYS A 39 1.68 21.24 -15.18
N ILE A 40 1.34 20.35 -14.23
CA ILE A 40 1.65 18.91 -14.29
C ILE A 40 0.64 18.16 -15.16
N GLY A 41 -0.53 18.74 -15.43
CA GLY A 41 -1.61 18.10 -16.18
C GLY A 41 -2.39 17.08 -15.35
N CYS A 42 -2.48 17.26 -14.03
CA CYS A 42 -3.31 16.45 -13.14
C CYS A 42 -4.42 17.28 -12.49
N THR A 43 -5.41 16.62 -11.87
CA THR A 43 -6.45 17.36 -11.14
C THR A 43 -5.90 17.88 -9.80
N ALA A 44 -6.36 19.05 -9.38
CA ALA A 44 -5.98 19.65 -8.08
C ALA A 44 -6.22 18.68 -6.90
N GLU A 45 -7.34 17.94 -6.90
CA GLU A 45 -7.63 16.94 -5.88
C GLU A 45 -6.62 15.78 -5.87
N THR A 46 -6.12 15.38 -7.05
CA THR A 46 -5.08 14.34 -7.15
C THR A 46 -3.79 14.81 -6.50
N LEU A 47 -3.34 16.02 -6.85
CA LEU A 47 -2.14 16.60 -6.28
C LEU A 47 -2.28 16.82 -4.77
N ARG A 48 -3.44 17.32 -4.32
CA ARG A 48 -3.75 17.46 -2.89
C ARG A 48 -3.58 16.13 -2.15
N ARG A 49 -4.09 15.03 -2.69
CA ARG A 49 -3.93 13.70 -2.06
C ARG A 49 -2.47 13.29 -1.93
N TRP A 50 -1.63 13.59 -2.93
CA TRP A 50 -0.19 13.31 -2.84
C TRP A 50 0.50 14.17 -1.79
N VAL A 51 0.18 15.48 -1.73
CA VAL A 51 0.70 16.38 -0.70
C VAL A 51 0.31 15.88 0.70
N ARG A 52 -0.96 15.53 0.91
CA ARG A 52 -1.43 15.00 2.20
C ARG A 52 -0.79 13.66 2.56
N GLN A 53 -0.49 12.81 1.58
CA GLN A 53 0.27 11.58 1.85
C GLN A 53 1.70 11.90 2.27
N ALA A 54 2.38 12.83 1.59
CA ALA A 54 3.74 13.23 1.96
C ALA A 54 3.81 13.91 3.34
N GLU A 55 2.78 14.68 3.72
CA GLU A 55 2.65 15.21 5.08
C GLU A 55 2.53 14.10 6.13
N ARG A 56 1.78 13.03 5.85
CA ARG A 56 1.69 11.87 6.74
C ARG A 56 3.03 11.15 6.82
N ASP A 57 3.65 10.91 5.67
CA ASP A 57 4.95 10.22 5.59
C ASP A 57 6.07 11.00 6.30
N THR A 58 5.94 12.32 6.45
CA THR A 58 6.86 13.19 7.19
C THR A 58 6.43 13.48 8.63
N GLY A 59 5.30 12.92 9.09
CA GLY A 59 4.76 13.13 10.44
C GLY A 59 4.13 14.51 10.69
N LYS A 60 3.97 15.34 9.65
CA LYS A 60 3.27 16.63 9.72
C LYS A 60 1.76 16.48 9.84
N ARG A 61 1.23 15.31 9.48
CA ARG A 61 -0.19 15.00 9.57
C ARG A 61 -0.41 13.61 10.13
N GLU A 62 -1.46 13.46 10.93
CA GLU A 62 -1.91 12.17 11.42
C GLU A 62 -2.43 11.25 10.30
N GLY A 63 -2.30 9.94 10.54
CA GLY A 63 -2.80 8.88 9.67
C GLY A 63 -1.69 7.98 9.14
N GLN A 64 -2.11 6.95 8.40
CA GLN A 64 -1.21 5.90 7.94
C GLN A 64 -0.21 6.41 6.89
N THR A 65 1.07 6.15 7.16
CA THR A 65 2.18 6.38 6.24
C THR A 65 2.19 5.34 5.11
N SER A 66 2.87 5.67 4.02
CA SER A 66 3.08 4.78 2.88
C SER A 66 3.80 3.49 3.31
N SER A 67 4.81 3.61 4.19
CA SER A 67 5.59 2.47 4.70
C SER A 67 4.77 1.55 5.60
N GLU A 68 3.93 2.10 6.49
CA GLU A 68 3.00 1.30 7.29
C GLU A 68 2.02 0.53 6.41
N ARG A 69 1.50 1.18 5.36
CA ARG A 69 0.59 0.54 4.42
C ARG A 69 1.25 -0.62 3.67
N GLU A 70 2.50 -0.45 3.25
CA GLU A 70 3.28 -1.52 2.61
C GLU A 70 3.55 -2.68 3.57
N ARG A 71 3.90 -2.38 4.83
CA ARG A 71 4.12 -3.38 5.86
C ARG A 71 2.86 -4.19 6.16
N ILE A 72 1.71 -3.55 6.30
CA ILE A 72 0.43 -4.25 6.52
C ILE A 72 0.16 -5.20 5.35
N LYS A 73 0.30 -4.71 4.11
CA LYS A 73 0.08 -5.55 2.93
C LYS A 73 1.02 -6.76 2.86
N ALA A 74 2.29 -6.59 3.24
CA ALA A 74 3.25 -7.69 3.31
C ALA A 74 2.85 -8.71 4.37
N LEU A 75 2.47 -8.26 5.57
CA LEU A 75 2.01 -9.11 6.66
C LEU A 75 0.73 -9.85 6.32
N GLU A 76 -0.26 -9.18 5.70
CA GLU A 76 -1.49 -9.83 5.25
C GLU A 76 -1.22 -10.96 4.24
N ARG A 77 -0.23 -10.76 3.36
CA ARG A 77 0.21 -11.79 2.42
C ARG A 77 0.86 -12.97 3.15
N GLU A 78 1.80 -12.70 4.06
CA GLU A 78 2.48 -13.73 4.84
C GLU A 78 1.46 -14.55 5.66
N VAL A 79 0.54 -13.87 6.36
CA VAL A 79 -0.54 -14.54 7.11
C VAL A 79 -1.39 -15.44 6.20
N ARG A 80 -1.66 -15.02 4.97
CA ARG A 80 -2.40 -15.84 4.00
C ARG A 80 -1.62 -17.09 3.61
N GLU A 81 -0.33 -16.94 3.30
CA GLU A 81 0.57 -18.04 2.91
C GLU A 81 0.74 -19.02 4.08
N LEU A 82 0.93 -18.52 5.31
CA LEU A 82 1.02 -19.34 6.51
C LEU A 82 -0.27 -20.11 6.83
N ARG A 83 -1.44 -19.48 6.63
CA ARG A 83 -2.73 -20.15 6.79
C ARG A 83 -2.91 -21.28 5.78
N GLN A 84 -2.51 -21.05 4.53
CA GLN A 84 -2.56 -22.08 3.49
C GLN A 84 -1.61 -23.25 3.80
N ALA A 85 -0.39 -22.96 4.22
CA ALA A 85 0.58 -23.99 4.61
C ALA A 85 0.07 -24.83 5.79
N ASN A 86 -0.47 -24.18 6.82
CA ASN A 86 -1.06 -24.88 7.97
C ASN A 86 -2.25 -25.77 7.56
N GLU A 87 -3.08 -25.33 6.61
CA GLU A 87 -4.18 -26.14 6.12
C GLU A 87 -3.68 -27.40 5.40
N ILE A 88 -2.65 -27.28 4.57
CA ILE A 88 -2.02 -28.42 3.88
C ILE A 88 -1.45 -29.40 4.91
N LEU A 89 -0.71 -28.91 5.90
CA LEU A 89 -0.13 -29.74 6.95
C LEU A 89 -1.21 -30.46 7.76
N ARG A 90 -2.30 -29.79 8.13
CA ARG A 90 -3.43 -30.42 8.84
C ARG A 90 -4.06 -31.55 8.02
N LYS A 91 -4.29 -31.33 6.73
CA LYS A 91 -4.82 -32.36 5.81
C LYS A 91 -3.86 -33.54 5.68
N ALA A 92 -2.56 -33.27 5.54
CA ALA A 92 -1.54 -34.31 5.48
C ALA A 92 -1.50 -35.14 6.77
N SER A 93 -1.48 -34.49 7.94
CA SER A 93 -1.49 -35.19 9.23
C SER A 93 -2.74 -36.06 9.41
N ALA A 94 -3.92 -35.57 9.02
CA ALA A 94 -5.15 -36.36 9.05
C ALA A 94 -5.09 -37.58 8.13
N TYR A 95 -4.56 -37.41 6.92
CA TYR A 95 -4.36 -38.50 5.96
C TYR A 95 -3.41 -39.58 6.50
N PHE A 96 -2.26 -39.17 7.05
CA PHE A 96 -1.29 -40.10 7.62
C PHE A 96 -1.83 -40.83 8.86
N ALA A 97 -2.57 -40.13 9.73
CA ALA A 97 -3.21 -40.75 10.89
C ALA A 97 -4.21 -41.84 10.47
N GLN A 98 -5.05 -41.58 9.46
CA GLN A 98 -5.97 -42.58 8.91
C GLN A 98 -5.22 -43.78 8.32
N ALA A 99 -4.18 -43.53 7.53
CA ALA A 99 -3.38 -44.59 6.91
C ALA A 99 -2.62 -45.46 7.95
N GLU A 100 -2.27 -44.92 9.12
CA GLU A 100 -1.70 -45.71 10.22
C GLU A 100 -2.75 -46.61 10.88
N LEU A 101 -3.97 -46.09 11.10
CA LEU A 101 -5.09 -46.86 11.63
C LEU A 101 -5.46 -48.03 10.70
N ASP A 102 -5.56 -47.79 9.39
CA ASP A 102 -5.90 -48.82 8.40
C ASP A 102 -4.85 -49.95 8.34
N ARG A 103 -3.56 -49.64 8.56
CA ARG A 103 -2.50 -50.66 8.62
C ARG A 103 -2.58 -51.52 9.87
N ARG A 104 -2.94 -50.94 11.02
CA ARG A 104 -3.09 -51.68 12.28
C ARG A 104 -4.30 -52.62 12.27
N PHE A 105 -5.32 -52.34 11.45
CA PHE A 105 -6.56 -53.10 11.39
C PHE A 105 -6.57 -54.24 10.36
N LYS A 106 -5.45 -54.51 9.68
CA LYS A 106 -5.33 -55.61 8.72
C LYS A 106 -4.98 -56.91 9.47
N PRO A 107 -5.82 -57.96 9.40
CA PRO A 107 -5.60 -59.23 10.12
C PRO A 107 -4.37 -59.99 9.63
#